data_AF-A0A955VAZ5-F1
#
_entry.id   AF-A0A955VAZ5-F1
#
_cell.length_a   1.000
_cell.length_b   1.000
_cell.length_c   1.000
_cell.angle_alpha   90.00
_cell.angle_beta   90.00
_cell.angle_gamma   90.00
#
_symmetry.space_group_name_H-M   'P 1'
#
loop_
_entity.id
_entity.type
_entity.pdbx_description
1 polymer ?
#
loop_
_entity_poly.entity_id
_entity_poly.type
_entity_poly.pdbx_seq_one_letter_code
_entity_poly.pdbx_strand_id
1 'polypeptide(L)'
;MRRPVFTALLCLVTLSALAGACASAGPTEPTEPTKPAEPAIWATEDHFAEAFPNAAMGMPLEQWQKTRPGVKVPGPGEIWTFRIEVVEKDPVPGVVEATWYFDVDVPGHPLYEVIVDYGPNDAARKKVIEALGAPHDANGDWYFPTSHEHAVKVWAFKTKIISAANIRGTEWENEW
;
A
#
# COMPACT_ATOMS: atom_id res chain seq x y z
N MET A 1 30.37 -20.55 54.74
CA MET A 1 31.51 -21.37 55.20
C MET A 1 32.18 -22.03 54.01
N ARG A 2 33.52 -21.96 53.98
CA ARG A 2 34.54 -22.82 53.35
C ARG A 2 34.17 -23.70 52.12
N ARG A 3 34.90 -23.37 51.03
CA ARG A 3 35.42 -24.07 49.82
C ARG A 3 35.57 -25.63 49.89
N PRO A 4 36.19 -26.29 48.87
CA PRO A 4 35.83 -26.54 47.46
C PRO A 4 36.01 -28.05 47.09
N VAL A 5 35.70 -28.51 45.87
CA VAL A 5 36.38 -29.69 45.30
C VAL A 5 36.66 -29.46 43.81
N PHE A 6 37.95 -29.50 43.49
CA PHE A 6 38.52 -29.64 42.15
C PHE A 6 38.25 -31.06 41.62
N THR A 7 37.91 -31.20 40.34
CA THR A 7 38.38 -32.36 39.55
C THR A 7 38.59 -31.92 38.11
N ALA A 8 39.85 -31.96 37.70
CA ALA A 8 40.29 -31.89 36.32
C ALA A 8 40.30 -33.30 35.70
N LEU A 9 39.86 -33.41 34.46
CA LEU A 9 40.10 -34.53 33.52
C LEU A 9 39.58 -34.02 32.18
N LEU A 10 40.14 -34.23 30.99
CA LEU A 10 41.41 -34.71 30.46
C LEU A 10 41.23 -34.51 28.95
N CYS A 11 42.29 -34.12 28.24
CA CYS A 11 42.31 -33.96 26.80
C CYS A 11 41.72 -35.16 26.06
N LEU A 12 40.96 -34.91 24.99
CA LEU A 12 41.11 -35.68 23.75
C LEU A 12 41.02 -34.72 22.56
N VAL A 13 42.17 -34.50 21.93
CA VAL A 13 42.30 -33.87 20.62
C VAL A 13 42.04 -34.98 19.60
N THR A 14 40.93 -34.90 18.87
CA THR A 14 40.74 -35.71 17.65
C THR A 14 40.91 -34.81 16.44
N LEU A 15 42.11 -34.90 15.87
CA LEU A 15 42.43 -34.47 14.52
C LEU A 15 41.73 -35.44 13.55
N SER A 16 40.72 -34.98 12.81
CA SER A 16 40.17 -35.74 11.68
C SER A 16 40.47 -35.00 10.38
N ALA A 17 41.13 -35.73 9.51
CA ALA A 17 41.73 -35.29 8.27
C ALA A 17 40.70 -34.79 7.25
N LEU A 18 41.12 -33.79 6.47
CA LEU A 18 40.47 -33.41 5.21
C LEU A 18 40.46 -34.60 4.25
N ALA A 19 39.28 -34.94 3.76
CA ALA A 19 39.11 -35.65 2.50
C ALA A 19 38.31 -34.73 1.56
N GLY A 20 38.97 -34.30 0.49
CA GLY A 20 38.38 -33.45 -0.52
C GLY A 20 37.31 -34.18 -1.31
N ALA A 21 36.17 -33.52 -1.50
CA ALA A 21 35.23 -33.82 -2.56
C ALA A 21 35.44 -32.79 -3.68
N CYS A 22 35.95 -33.24 -4.82
CA CYS A 22 35.90 -32.49 -6.08
C CYS A 22 34.43 -32.25 -6.43
N ALA A 23 33.94 -31.03 -6.25
CA ALA A 23 32.70 -30.59 -6.85
C ALA A 23 32.97 -30.29 -8.33
N SER A 24 32.43 -31.12 -9.23
CA SER A 24 32.36 -30.78 -10.65
C SER A 24 31.35 -29.65 -10.80
N ALA A 25 31.84 -28.43 -11.05
CA ALA A 25 31.00 -27.35 -11.54
C ALA A 25 30.54 -27.73 -12.96
N GLY A 26 29.30 -28.21 -13.07
CA GLY A 26 28.62 -28.29 -14.35
C GLY A 26 28.48 -26.89 -14.95
N PRO A 27 28.33 -26.76 -16.27
CA PRO A 27 28.11 -25.47 -16.91
C PRO A 27 26.83 -24.86 -16.34
N THR A 28 26.98 -23.77 -15.59
CA THR A 28 25.88 -22.92 -15.17
C THR A 28 25.24 -22.40 -16.44
N GLU A 29 24.01 -22.84 -16.74
CA GLU A 29 23.21 -22.19 -17.76
C GLU A 29 23.14 -20.69 -17.42
N PRO A 30 23.40 -19.80 -18.40
CA PRO A 30 23.24 -18.38 -18.16
C PRO A 30 21.77 -18.14 -17.82
N THR A 31 21.51 -17.80 -16.55
CA THR A 31 20.20 -17.39 -16.09
C THR A 31 19.74 -16.26 -16.99
N GLU A 32 18.66 -16.51 -17.72
CA GLU A 32 18.02 -15.52 -18.59
C GLU A 32 17.80 -14.25 -17.75
N PRO A 33 18.20 -13.06 -18.25
CA PRO A 33 18.04 -11.83 -17.48
C PRO A 33 16.55 -11.67 -17.16
N THR A 34 16.22 -11.79 -15.87
CA THR A 34 14.86 -11.60 -15.38
C THR A 34 14.38 -10.26 -15.92
N LYS A 35 13.35 -10.28 -16.76
CA LYS A 35 12.66 -9.08 -17.25
C LYS A 35 12.50 -8.15 -16.02
N PRO A 36 12.97 -6.88 -16.09
CA PRO A 36 12.77 -5.95 -14.99
C PRO A 36 11.29 -6.00 -14.62
N ALA A 37 10.99 -6.23 -13.34
CA ALA A 37 9.62 -6.13 -12.86
C ALA A 37 9.09 -4.79 -13.35
N GLU A 38 7.99 -4.82 -14.11
CA GLU A 38 7.34 -3.60 -14.56
C GLU A 38 7.11 -2.74 -13.31
N PRO A 39 7.45 -1.44 -13.36
CA PRO A 39 7.46 -0.62 -12.17
C PRO A 39 6.08 -0.68 -11.51
N ALA A 40 6.04 -0.95 -10.20
CA ALA A 40 4.86 -1.06 -9.35
C ALA A 40 3.91 0.16 -9.37
N ILE A 41 4.25 1.18 -10.17
CA ILE A 41 3.48 2.39 -10.47
C ILE A 41 2.08 2.05 -11.01
N TRP A 42 1.95 0.98 -11.81
CA TRP A 42 0.65 0.54 -12.34
C TRP A 42 -0.15 -0.29 -11.33
N ALA A 43 0.53 -0.95 -10.38
CA ALA A 43 -0.13 -1.86 -9.43
C ALA A 43 -1.06 -1.14 -8.44
N THR A 44 -0.90 0.17 -8.20
CA THR A 44 -1.85 0.94 -7.38
C THR A 44 -2.98 1.58 -8.12
N GLU A 45 -2.77 1.98 -9.37
CA GLU A 45 -3.91 2.31 -10.23
C GLU A 45 -4.76 1.05 -10.41
N ASP A 46 -4.16 -0.11 -10.67
CA ASP A 46 -4.88 -1.34 -10.99
C ASP A 46 -5.60 -1.99 -9.80
N HIS A 47 -5.00 -2.10 -8.61
CA HIS A 47 -5.67 -2.79 -7.49
C HIS A 47 -6.68 -1.91 -6.75
N PHE A 48 -6.44 -0.60 -6.67
CA PHE A 48 -7.49 0.33 -6.21
C PHE A 48 -8.59 0.46 -7.27
N ALA A 49 -8.26 0.43 -8.57
CA ALA A 49 -9.24 0.34 -9.65
C ALA A 49 -9.97 -1.01 -9.70
N GLU A 50 -9.44 -2.10 -9.15
CA GLU A 50 -10.19 -3.36 -9.08
C GLU A 50 -11.37 -3.21 -8.10
N ALA A 51 -11.15 -2.58 -6.94
CA ALA A 51 -12.19 -2.28 -5.98
C ALA A 51 -13.08 -1.10 -6.43
N PHE A 52 -12.50 -0.12 -7.12
CA PHE A 52 -13.16 1.11 -7.54
C PHE A 52 -12.77 1.49 -8.97
N PRO A 53 -13.29 0.76 -9.96
CA PRO A 53 -12.93 1.00 -11.35
C PRO A 53 -13.29 2.43 -11.72
N ASN A 54 -12.35 3.14 -12.35
CA ASN A 54 -12.49 4.54 -12.75
C ASN A 54 -12.47 5.56 -11.60
N ALA A 55 -11.90 5.25 -10.43
CA ALA A 55 -11.42 6.27 -9.50
C ALA A 55 -9.90 6.37 -9.55
N ALA A 56 -9.39 7.57 -9.81
CA ALA A 56 -7.96 7.86 -9.82
C ALA A 56 -7.68 9.09 -8.95
N MET A 57 -6.55 9.10 -8.27
CA MET A 57 -6.08 10.29 -7.56
C MET A 57 -5.83 11.42 -8.56
N GLY A 58 -6.25 12.63 -8.20
CA GLY A 58 -6.24 13.79 -9.08
C GLY A 58 -7.44 13.88 -10.03
N MET A 59 -8.33 12.88 -10.07
CA MET A 59 -9.52 12.93 -10.91
C MET A 59 -10.43 14.10 -10.48
N PRO A 60 -10.84 14.99 -11.41
CA PRO A 60 -11.78 16.07 -11.09
C PRO A 60 -13.13 15.55 -10.62
N LEU A 61 -13.76 16.25 -9.67
CA LEU A 61 -15.06 15.86 -9.11
C LEU A 61 -16.13 15.60 -10.19
N GLU A 62 -16.22 16.46 -11.21
CA GLU A 62 -17.19 16.31 -12.30
C GLU A 62 -16.95 15.01 -13.11
N GLN A 63 -15.68 14.66 -13.33
CA GLN A 63 -15.32 13.42 -14.00
C GLN A 63 -15.62 12.22 -13.10
N TRP A 64 -15.28 12.29 -11.82
CA TRP A 64 -15.58 11.25 -10.84
C TRP A 64 -17.08 10.99 -10.73
N GLN A 65 -17.91 12.03 -10.70
CA GLN A 65 -19.38 11.91 -10.66
C GLN A 65 -19.96 11.15 -11.85
N LYS A 66 -19.39 11.33 -13.06
CA LYS A 66 -19.82 10.60 -14.26
C LYS A 66 -19.63 9.08 -14.13
N THR A 67 -18.66 8.64 -13.32
CA THR A 67 -18.38 7.22 -13.08
C THR A 67 -19.31 6.59 -12.03
N ARG A 68 -20.02 7.41 -11.25
CA ARG A 68 -20.83 7.00 -10.10
C ARG A 68 -22.24 7.60 -10.15
N PRO A 69 -23.05 7.22 -11.16
CA PRO A 69 -24.40 7.73 -11.28
C PRO A 69 -25.22 7.35 -10.04
N GLY A 70 -25.75 8.35 -9.33
CA GLY A 70 -26.61 8.15 -8.17
C GLY A 70 -25.94 8.37 -6.81
N VAL A 71 -24.61 8.55 -6.76
CA VAL A 71 -23.94 8.96 -5.53
C VAL A 71 -24.25 10.44 -5.26
N LYS A 72 -24.80 10.74 -4.07
CA LYS A 72 -25.12 12.11 -3.67
C LYS A 72 -23.83 12.84 -3.31
N VAL A 73 -23.50 13.86 -4.09
CA VAL A 73 -22.46 14.83 -3.72
C VAL A 73 -23.10 15.99 -2.97
N PRO A 74 -22.56 16.44 -1.83
CA PRO A 74 -23.06 17.61 -1.12
C PRO A 74 -23.12 18.83 -2.03
N GLY A 75 -24.23 19.57 -1.98
CA GLY A 75 -24.38 20.80 -2.76
C GLY A 75 -23.50 21.94 -2.21
N PRO A 76 -23.22 22.99 -3.01
CA PRO A 76 -22.57 24.20 -2.53
C PRO A 76 -23.33 24.77 -1.31
N GLY A 77 -22.66 24.89 -0.16
CA GLY A 77 -23.25 25.39 1.09
C GLY A 77 -23.77 24.31 2.05
N GLU A 78 -23.83 23.04 1.64
CA GLU A 78 -23.98 21.90 2.56
C GLU A 78 -22.60 21.56 3.14
N ILE A 79 -22.15 22.31 4.16
CA ILE A 79 -20.89 22.12 4.93
C ILE A 79 -19.68 21.76 4.05
N TRP A 80 -19.29 22.66 3.15
CA TRP A 80 -17.96 22.64 2.55
C TRP A 80 -17.04 23.39 3.51
N THR A 81 -16.21 22.67 4.27
CA THR A 81 -15.21 23.30 5.13
C THR A 81 -13.99 23.64 4.28
N PHE A 82 -13.09 22.69 4.12
CA PHE A 82 -11.91 22.72 3.26
C PHE A 82 -11.89 21.53 2.30
N ARG A 83 -12.90 20.65 2.37
CA ARG A 83 -13.05 19.48 1.52
C ARG A 83 -14.51 19.16 1.24
N ILE A 84 -14.76 18.55 0.09
CA ILE A 84 -16.04 17.91 -0.26
C ILE A 84 -15.90 16.45 0.15
N GLU A 85 -16.68 16.04 1.14
CA GLU A 85 -16.76 14.65 1.60
C GLU A 85 -17.94 13.96 0.91
N VAL A 86 -17.66 12.90 0.16
CA VAL A 86 -18.69 12.05 -0.43
C VAL A 86 -18.61 10.68 0.23
N VAL A 87 -19.73 10.23 0.79
CA VAL A 87 -19.81 8.92 1.46
C VAL A 87 -20.66 7.98 0.63
N GLU A 88 -20.08 6.84 0.27
CA GLU A 88 -20.73 5.77 -0.46
C GLU A 88 -20.85 4.54 0.44
N LYS A 89 -22.08 4.06 0.66
CA LYS A 89 -22.35 2.86 1.47
C LYS A 89 -22.45 1.64 0.58
N ASP A 90 -21.84 0.54 1.03
CA ASP A 90 -21.82 -0.73 0.31
C ASP A 90 -21.46 -0.59 -1.19
N PRO A 91 -20.40 0.17 -1.55
CA PRO A 91 -20.09 0.51 -2.94
C PRO A 91 -19.79 -0.73 -3.80
N VAL A 92 -19.18 -1.74 -3.18
CA VAL A 92 -18.83 -3.03 -3.78
C VAL A 92 -18.89 -4.15 -2.72
N PRO A 93 -19.02 -5.43 -3.12
CA PRO A 93 -19.05 -6.54 -2.17
C PRO A 93 -17.82 -6.57 -1.26
N GLY A 94 -18.07 -6.60 0.06
CA GLY A 94 -17.02 -6.66 1.08
C GLY A 94 -16.49 -5.30 1.55
N VAL A 95 -16.98 -4.20 0.98
CA VAL A 95 -16.75 -2.84 1.49
C VAL A 95 -18.02 -2.34 2.16
N VAL A 96 -17.90 -1.86 3.39
CA VAL A 96 -19.01 -1.27 4.16
C VAL A 96 -19.22 0.20 3.76
N GLU A 97 -18.13 0.92 3.55
CA GLU A 97 -18.16 2.34 3.25
C GLU A 97 -16.90 2.75 2.48
N ALA A 98 -17.07 3.64 1.50
CA ALA A 98 -15.99 4.41 0.91
C ALA A 98 -16.26 5.90 1.12
N THR A 99 -15.29 6.62 1.68
CA THR A 99 -15.33 8.07 1.85
C THR A 99 -14.32 8.71 0.91
N TRP A 100 -14.79 9.63 0.08
CA TRP A 100 -14.03 10.30 -0.96
C TRP A 100 -13.86 11.76 -0.59
N TYR A 101 -12.63 12.26 -0.64
CA TYR A 101 -12.30 13.64 -0.31
C TYR A 101 -11.78 14.39 -1.53
N PHE A 102 -12.48 15.47 -1.86
CA PHE A 102 -12.09 16.40 -2.91
C PHE A 102 -11.75 17.76 -2.31
N ASP A 103 -10.71 18.39 -2.83
CA ASP A 103 -10.29 19.70 -2.33
C ASP A 103 -11.24 20.81 -2.84
N VAL A 104 -11.67 21.73 -1.98
CA VAL A 104 -12.59 22.82 -2.39
C VAL A 104 -11.87 23.99 -3.04
N ASP A 105 -10.59 24.19 -2.73
CA ASP A 105 -9.80 25.36 -3.11
C ASP A 105 -8.97 25.11 -4.38
N VAL A 106 -8.67 23.85 -4.69
CA VAL A 106 -7.96 23.47 -5.93
C VAL A 106 -8.92 23.38 -7.13
N PRO A 107 -8.61 24.04 -8.27
CA PRO A 107 -9.44 24.00 -9.46
C PRO A 107 -9.79 22.58 -9.93
N GLY A 108 -11.06 22.35 -10.21
CA GLY A 108 -11.58 21.04 -10.63
C GLY A 108 -11.90 20.09 -9.47
N HIS A 109 -11.65 20.50 -8.23
CA HIS A 109 -11.89 19.72 -7.01
C HIS A 109 -11.32 18.30 -7.15
N PRO A 110 -9.99 18.14 -7.23
CA PRO A 110 -9.39 16.84 -7.46
C PRO A 110 -9.64 15.90 -6.28
N LEU A 111 -9.89 14.61 -6.57
CA LEU A 111 -9.87 13.54 -5.58
C LEU A 111 -8.45 13.43 -5.02
N TYR A 112 -8.27 13.67 -3.72
CA TYR A 112 -6.94 13.68 -3.11
C TYR A 112 -6.79 12.69 -1.95
N GLU A 113 -7.90 12.19 -1.41
CA GLU A 113 -7.89 11.13 -0.41
C GLU A 113 -9.14 10.24 -0.53
N VAL A 114 -8.97 8.96 -0.25
CA VAL A 114 -10.05 7.99 -0.13
C VAL A 114 -9.81 7.07 1.06
N ILE A 115 -10.89 6.81 1.80
CA ILE A 115 -10.91 5.91 2.94
C ILE A 115 -11.90 4.79 2.65
N VAL A 116 -11.44 3.55 2.65
CA VAL A 116 -12.26 2.36 2.38
C VAL A 116 -12.37 1.53 3.65
N ASP A 117 -13.56 1.38 4.19
CA ASP A 117 -13.85 0.52 5.34
C ASP A 117 -14.38 -0.84 4.89
N TYR A 118 -13.69 -1.90 5.26
CA TYR A 118 -14.08 -3.29 4.98
C TYR A 118 -14.88 -3.92 6.13
N GLY A 119 -15.08 -3.19 7.23
CA GLY A 119 -15.76 -3.69 8.42
C GLY A 119 -15.02 -4.85 9.10
N PRO A 120 -15.69 -5.59 10.00
CA PRO A 120 -15.05 -6.63 10.80
C PRO A 120 -14.73 -7.91 10.02
N ASN A 121 -15.33 -8.13 8.84
CA ASN A 121 -15.07 -9.28 7.99
C ASN A 121 -14.06 -8.94 6.89
N ASP A 122 -12.78 -8.95 7.24
CA ASP A 122 -11.69 -8.32 6.47
C ASP A 122 -11.15 -9.13 5.26
N ALA A 123 -11.90 -10.12 4.75
CA ALA A 123 -11.42 -10.94 3.64
C ALA A 123 -11.07 -10.11 2.38
N ALA A 124 -11.86 -9.09 2.06
CA ALA A 124 -11.58 -8.19 0.94
C ALA A 124 -10.37 -7.28 1.21
N ARG A 125 -10.25 -6.73 2.43
CA ARG A 125 -9.09 -5.93 2.86
C ARG A 125 -7.79 -6.71 2.74
N LYS A 126 -7.77 -7.97 3.15
CA LYS A 126 -6.59 -8.85 3.01
C LYS A 126 -6.14 -8.99 1.56
N LYS A 127 -7.07 -9.17 0.62
CA LYS A 127 -6.73 -9.24 -0.81
C LYS A 127 -6.10 -7.95 -1.30
N VAL A 128 -6.60 -6.80 -0.88
CA VAL A 128 -6.01 -5.50 -1.22
C VAL A 128 -4.61 -5.36 -0.64
N ILE A 129 -4.39 -5.72 0.62
CA ILE A 129 -3.05 -5.69 1.24
C ILE A 129 -2.09 -6.65 0.54
N GLU A 130 -2.54 -7.86 0.21
CA GLU A 130 -1.75 -8.85 -0.52
C GLU A 130 -1.35 -8.32 -1.90
N ALA A 131 -2.28 -7.65 -2.59
CA ALA A 131 -2.05 -7.04 -3.89
C ALA A 131 -1.11 -5.82 -3.87
N LEU A 132 -1.14 -5.04 -2.78
CA LEU A 132 -0.18 -3.95 -2.55
C LEU A 132 1.27 -4.46 -2.32
N GLY A 133 1.42 -5.74 -1.96
CA GLY A 133 2.72 -6.33 -1.67
C GLY A 133 3.31 -5.88 -0.33
N ALA A 134 4.63 -5.99 -0.18
CA ALA A 134 5.30 -5.57 1.04
C ALA A 134 5.35 -4.03 1.16
N PRO A 135 5.11 -3.45 2.35
CA PRO A 135 5.22 -2.01 2.55
C PRO A 135 6.64 -1.50 2.32
N HIS A 136 6.76 -0.23 1.94
CA HIS A 136 8.02 0.40 1.56
C HIS A 136 8.74 1.07 2.75
N ASP A 137 8.02 1.41 3.81
CA ASP A 137 8.58 2.13 4.97
C ASP A 137 8.48 1.37 6.31
N ALA A 138 9.11 1.93 7.34
CA ALA A 138 9.15 1.34 8.68
C ALA A 138 7.80 1.42 9.43
N ASN A 139 6.86 2.25 8.97
CA ASN A 139 5.53 2.37 9.55
C ASN A 139 4.56 1.31 8.98
N GLY A 140 4.98 0.59 7.93
CA GLY A 140 4.14 -0.37 7.24
C GLY A 140 3.27 0.28 6.17
N ASP A 141 3.70 1.44 5.65
CA ASP A 141 3.00 2.18 4.61
C ASP A 141 3.58 1.86 3.23
N TRP A 142 2.76 2.06 2.21
CA TRP A 142 3.17 1.92 0.82
C TRP A 142 3.23 3.29 0.14
N TYR A 143 4.17 3.44 -0.78
CA TYR A 143 4.42 4.69 -1.49
C TYR A 143 4.59 4.44 -2.98
N PHE A 144 3.84 5.16 -3.80
CA PHE A 144 3.77 4.95 -5.23
C PHE A 144 3.92 6.28 -5.96
N PRO A 145 5.04 6.50 -6.68
CA PRO A 145 5.13 7.67 -7.56
C PRO A 145 4.13 7.50 -8.70
N THR A 146 3.36 8.54 -9.02
CA THR A 146 2.44 8.51 -10.17
C THR A 146 3.07 9.18 -11.38
N SER A 147 2.49 8.95 -12.55
CA SER A 147 2.85 9.67 -13.78
C SER A 147 2.39 11.15 -13.77
N HIS A 148 1.63 11.57 -12.75
CA HIS A 148 0.84 12.80 -12.74
C HIS A 148 1.35 13.88 -11.76
N GLU A 149 2.66 14.08 -11.66
CA GLU A 149 3.31 15.09 -10.79
C GLU A 149 2.95 15.00 -9.30
N HIS A 150 2.43 13.85 -8.86
CA HIS A 150 2.17 13.55 -7.46
C HIS A 150 2.58 12.11 -7.14
N ALA A 151 2.55 11.77 -5.87
CA ALA A 151 2.74 10.44 -5.36
C ALA A 151 1.55 10.07 -4.47
N VAL A 152 1.28 8.77 -4.41
CA VAL A 152 0.22 8.20 -3.59
C VAL A 152 0.85 7.46 -2.43
N LYS A 153 0.41 7.80 -1.22
CA LYS A 153 0.70 7.06 0.00
C LYS A 153 -0.53 6.23 0.37
N VAL A 154 -0.32 4.96 0.68
CA VAL A 154 -1.37 4.04 1.15
C VAL A 154 -0.99 3.50 2.51
N TRP A 155 -1.93 3.44 3.44
CA TRP A 155 -1.71 2.80 4.75
C TRP A 155 -2.97 2.11 5.26
N ALA A 156 -2.77 1.16 6.16
CA ALA A 156 -3.84 0.42 6.78
C ALA A 156 -4.13 0.96 8.19
N PHE A 157 -5.39 1.18 8.52
CA PHE A 157 -5.81 1.59 9.86
C PHE A 157 -7.05 0.83 10.31
N LYS A 158 -6.90 -0.06 11.30
CA LYS A 158 -7.96 -0.96 11.77
C LYS A 158 -8.57 -1.73 10.57
N THR A 159 -9.87 -1.59 10.33
CA THR A 159 -10.62 -2.22 9.23
C THR A 159 -10.53 -1.44 7.91
N LYS A 160 -9.75 -0.35 7.90
CA LYS A 160 -9.70 0.60 6.78
C LYS A 160 -8.40 0.50 6.00
N ILE A 161 -8.47 0.81 4.72
CA ILE A 161 -7.34 1.19 3.86
C ILE A 161 -7.55 2.65 3.48
N ILE A 162 -6.49 3.44 3.63
CA ILE A 162 -6.52 4.87 3.31
C ILE A 162 -5.48 5.09 2.22
N SER A 163 -5.87 5.83 1.18
CA SER A 163 -4.99 6.24 0.08
C SER A 163 -5.09 7.74 -0.08
N ALA A 164 -3.95 8.42 -0.07
CA ALA A 164 -3.85 9.87 -0.16
C ALA A 164 -2.78 10.27 -1.18
N ALA A 165 -3.02 11.35 -1.91
CA ALA A 165 -2.10 11.88 -2.92
C ALA A 165 -1.60 13.27 -2.54
N ASN A 166 -0.29 13.52 -2.65
CA ASN A 166 0.31 14.83 -2.39
C ASN A 166 0.15 15.80 -3.58
N ILE A 167 -1.10 16.01 -4.00
CA ILE A 167 -1.42 16.90 -5.12
C ILE A 167 -1.17 18.35 -4.70
N ARG A 168 -0.56 19.11 -5.60
CA ARG A 168 -0.29 20.54 -5.40
C ARG A 168 -1.56 21.31 -4.98
N GLY A 169 -1.46 22.09 -3.90
CA GLY A 169 -2.53 22.89 -3.34
C GLY A 169 -3.47 22.14 -2.39
N THR A 170 -3.32 20.81 -2.24
CA THR A 170 -4.14 20.01 -1.32
C THR A 170 -3.48 19.85 0.05
N GLU A 171 -4.25 19.36 1.02
CA GLU A 171 -3.80 19.08 2.40
C GLU A 171 -2.49 18.27 2.47
N TRP A 172 -2.26 17.36 1.52
CA TRP A 172 -1.10 16.48 1.49
C TRP A 172 0.08 17.00 0.66
N GLU A 173 0.03 18.21 0.06
CA GLU A 173 1.07 18.70 -0.88
C GLU A 173 2.50 18.61 -0.32
N ASN A 174 2.69 18.98 0.95
CA ASN A 174 4.02 19.07 1.57
C ASN A 174 4.34 17.87 2.47
N GLU A 175 3.55 16.80 2.34
CA GLU A 175 3.72 15.59 3.09
C GLU A 175 4.52 14.57 2.25
N TRP A 176 5.44 13.87 2.92
CA TRP A 176 6.36 12.81 2.44
C TRP A 176 7.32 13.12 1.27
#